data_AF-A0A6A6G4V5-F1
#
_entry.id   AF-A0A6A6G4V5-F1
#
_cell.length_a   1.000
_cell.length_b   1.000
_cell.length_c   1.000
_cell.angle_alpha   90.00
_cell.angle_beta   90.00
_cell.angle_gamma   90.00
#
_symmetry.space_group_name_H-M   'P 1'
#
loop_
_entity.id
_entity.type
_entity.pdbx_description
1 polymer ?
#
loop_
_entity_poly.entity_id
_entity_poly.type
_entity_poly.pdbx_seq_one_letter_code
_entity_poly.pdbx_strand_id
1 'polypeptide(L)'
;MSKFYLPSSTPASTTSPSPLHSPSVTTPTALRHLPSTSSPPQSYPSTPPIDSDAYSDDDLPYPTPLPRSAFLDPAFTPEKYLSSLRNRHQTLEDLRTELRDRVRELGKELVDLVNGEYEDLMGVGMQLTGGEEKVEGVRVGVLGFGREVEGLRAVVKGRKEEVGRLVGERRRVRGEVVLGRRLLEVGERVEELERRLGLKAGGEGEGQEEDEEDEDEEEDGLGKLKGNVRLYAQLMDLMERVGHHPFLDAQAARVKSVRDALLLDLGAALRLARRDANGQNTTLKVIGMYRDVGEAAEAVRILKGK
;
A
#
# COMPACT_ATOMS: atom_id res chain seq x y z
N MET A 1 13.25 56.68 2.07
CA MET A 1 12.75 56.15 0.78
C MET A 1 13.72 55.07 0.30
N SER A 2 13.51 53.82 0.72
CA SER A 2 14.38 52.70 0.34
C SER A 2 13.51 51.67 -0.38
N LYS A 3 13.72 51.52 -1.69
CA LYS A 3 12.95 50.65 -2.58
C LYS A 3 13.59 49.26 -2.57
N PHE A 4 12.89 48.30 -1.97
CA PHE A 4 13.22 46.87 -2.05
C PHE A 4 12.94 46.35 -3.46
N TYR A 5 13.95 45.75 -4.10
CA TYR A 5 13.80 44.97 -5.32
C TYR A 5 13.45 43.52 -4.96
N LEU A 6 12.35 43.02 -5.53
CA LEU A 6 12.00 41.61 -5.64
C LEU A 6 12.49 41.09 -7.01
N PRO A 7 13.07 39.89 -7.11
CA PRO A 7 13.18 39.19 -8.39
C PRO A 7 12.01 38.22 -8.57
N SER A 8 11.28 38.37 -9.69
CA SER A 8 10.24 37.46 -10.16
C SER A 8 10.73 36.61 -11.34
N SER A 9 10.36 35.33 -11.30
CA SER A 9 9.96 34.44 -12.41
C SER A 9 10.94 34.25 -13.59
N THR A 10 11.51 33.06 -13.79
CA THR A 10 11.01 31.91 -14.62
C THR A 10 12.23 30.95 -14.85
N PRO A 11 12.13 29.72 -15.45
CA PRO A 11 11.00 29.06 -16.11
C PRO A 11 10.70 27.62 -15.64
N ALA A 12 9.42 27.25 -15.64
CA ALA A 12 8.98 25.85 -15.58
C ALA A 12 8.77 25.34 -17.01
N SER A 13 9.69 24.48 -17.48
CA SER A 13 9.48 23.68 -18.68
C SER A 13 8.46 22.60 -18.39
N THR A 14 7.27 22.75 -18.98
CA THR A 14 6.25 21.70 -19.05
C THR A 14 6.69 20.66 -20.08
N THR A 15 6.86 19.41 -19.66
CA THR A 15 7.01 18.28 -20.58
C THR A 15 5.96 17.25 -20.19
N SER A 16 5.07 17.01 -21.15
CA SER A 16 3.98 16.05 -21.14
C SER A 16 4.48 14.60 -20.97
N PRO A 17 3.79 13.73 -20.22
CA PRO A 17 4.03 12.30 -20.22
C PRO A 17 3.17 11.61 -21.29
N SER A 18 3.77 10.69 -22.04
CA SER A 18 3.10 9.77 -22.96
C SER A 18 3.63 8.34 -22.75
N PRO A 19 2.87 7.30 -23.16
CA PRO A 19 2.54 6.18 -22.29
C PRO A 19 3.29 4.87 -22.58
N LEU A 20 3.25 3.98 -21.56
CA LEU A 20 3.23 2.51 -21.62
C LEU A 20 3.96 1.85 -22.80
N HIS A 21 5.11 1.23 -22.53
CA HIS A 21 5.61 0.08 -23.29
C HIS A 21 6.12 -1.00 -22.35
N SER A 22 5.53 -2.18 -22.49
CA SER A 22 5.81 -3.42 -21.76
C SER A 22 7.16 -4.02 -22.16
N PRO A 23 7.86 -4.74 -21.26
CA PRO A 23 9.02 -5.53 -21.65
C PRO A 23 8.60 -6.84 -22.33
N SER A 24 9.03 -7.04 -23.56
CA SER A 24 8.89 -8.29 -24.31
C SER A 24 9.75 -9.37 -23.66
N VAL A 25 9.09 -10.40 -23.14
CA VAL A 25 9.69 -11.66 -22.69
C VAL A 25 10.04 -12.50 -23.92
N THR A 26 11.32 -12.73 -24.19
CA THR A 26 11.76 -13.71 -25.18
C THR A 26 11.99 -15.06 -24.51
N THR A 27 11.02 -15.95 -24.66
CA THR A 27 11.15 -17.39 -24.42
C THR A 27 11.89 -18.05 -25.58
N PRO A 28 12.84 -18.96 -25.35
CA PRO A 28 13.37 -19.82 -26.39
C PRO A 28 12.43 -21.02 -26.61
N THR A 29 11.73 -21.01 -27.75
CA THR A 29 10.90 -22.12 -28.22
C THR A 29 11.79 -23.26 -28.73
N ALA A 30 11.74 -24.39 -28.05
CA ALA A 30 12.18 -25.67 -28.56
C ALA A 30 11.16 -26.18 -29.60
N LEU A 31 11.61 -26.51 -30.81
CA LEU A 31 10.92 -27.44 -31.70
C LEU A 31 11.94 -28.19 -32.57
N ARG A 32 11.70 -29.48 -32.63
CA ARG A 32 12.55 -30.58 -33.05
C ARG A 32 12.46 -30.78 -34.58
N HIS A 33 13.43 -31.54 -35.12
CA HIS A 33 13.43 -32.44 -36.30
C HIS A 33 12.92 -31.95 -37.69
N LEU A 34 13.81 -31.96 -38.70
CA LEU A 34 14.02 -33.08 -39.64
C LEU A 34 15.20 -32.77 -40.61
N PRO A 35 15.97 -33.78 -41.07
CA PRO A 35 17.12 -33.61 -41.95
C PRO A 35 16.73 -33.61 -43.44
N SER A 36 17.20 -32.63 -44.19
CA SER A 36 17.06 -32.59 -45.65
C SER A 36 18.24 -33.27 -46.32
N THR A 37 17.93 -34.40 -46.93
CA THR A 37 18.68 -35.20 -47.88
C THR A 37 19.28 -34.37 -49.04
N SER A 38 20.58 -34.55 -49.30
CA SER A 38 21.23 -34.17 -50.56
C SER A 38 22.02 -35.38 -51.05
N SER A 39 21.58 -35.92 -52.19
CA SER A 39 22.16 -37.08 -52.86
C SER A 39 23.41 -36.72 -53.67
N PRO A 40 24.46 -37.55 -53.69
CA PRO A 40 25.45 -37.58 -54.76
C PRO A 40 25.00 -38.53 -55.91
N PRO A 41 25.60 -38.41 -57.12
CA PRO A 41 25.01 -38.91 -58.35
C PRO A 41 25.20 -40.42 -58.60
N GLN A 42 24.31 -40.93 -59.45
CA GLN A 42 24.22 -42.30 -59.95
C GLN A 42 25.51 -42.80 -60.62
N SER A 43 25.91 -44.03 -60.26
CA SER A 43 26.74 -44.92 -61.08
C SER A 43 25.94 -46.20 -61.40
N TYR A 44 26.08 -46.64 -62.64
CA TYR A 44 25.26 -47.66 -63.32
C TYR A 44 25.39 -49.08 -62.74
N PRO A 45 24.37 -49.95 -62.91
CA PRO A 45 24.43 -51.34 -62.46
C PRO A 45 25.23 -52.19 -63.47
N SER A 46 26.31 -52.82 -63.02
CA SER A 46 26.88 -53.97 -63.72
C SER A 46 26.51 -55.23 -62.96
N THR A 47 25.69 -56.05 -63.62
CA THR A 47 25.36 -57.42 -63.27
C THR A 47 26.63 -58.27 -63.18
N PRO A 48 26.87 -59.03 -62.09
CA PRO A 48 27.82 -60.12 -62.13
C PRO A 48 27.18 -61.35 -62.81
N PRO A 49 27.96 -62.18 -63.51
CA PRO A 49 27.45 -63.43 -64.06
C PRO A 49 27.20 -64.44 -62.94
N ILE A 50 26.17 -65.25 -63.12
CA ILE A 50 25.99 -66.49 -62.36
C ILE A 50 27.07 -67.45 -62.86
N ASP A 51 28.03 -67.76 -62.00
CA ASP A 51 28.87 -68.94 -62.14
C ASP A 51 28.84 -69.72 -60.83
N SER A 52 28.47 -70.98 -60.95
CA SER A 52 28.30 -71.96 -59.88
C SER A 52 29.65 -72.61 -59.56
N ASP A 53 29.91 -72.76 -58.26
CA ASP A 53 30.96 -73.56 -57.60
C ASP A 53 32.38 -72.99 -57.53
N ALA A 54 32.65 -72.16 -56.51
CA ALA A 54 33.88 -72.22 -55.72
C ALA A 54 33.75 -71.34 -54.45
N TYR A 55 34.00 -71.91 -53.28
CA TYR A 55 34.10 -71.23 -52.00
C TYR A 55 34.98 -69.97 -52.08
N SER A 56 34.39 -68.78 -52.00
CA SER A 56 35.13 -67.50 -51.93
C SER A 56 35.46 -67.18 -50.47
N ASP A 57 36.74 -67.25 -50.13
CA ASP A 57 37.36 -67.04 -48.81
C ASP A 57 37.36 -65.55 -48.34
N ASP A 58 36.57 -64.69 -48.98
CA ASP A 58 36.55 -63.22 -48.79
C ASP A 58 35.49 -62.73 -47.79
N ASP A 59 34.77 -63.64 -47.13
CA ASP A 59 33.77 -63.31 -46.09
C ASP A 59 34.38 -63.42 -44.67
N LEU A 60 35.68 -63.10 -44.56
CA LEU A 60 36.39 -63.06 -43.28
C LEU A 60 36.32 -61.64 -42.68
N PRO A 61 35.93 -61.50 -41.40
CA PRO A 61 35.82 -60.19 -40.77
C PRO A 61 37.19 -59.50 -40.71
N TYR A 62 37.29 -58.29 -41.27
CA TYR A 62 38.48 -57.46 -41.12
C TYR A 62 38.80 -57.24 -39.64
N PRO A 63 40.08 -57.25 -39.26
CA PRO A 63 40.50 -57.02 -37.89
C PRO A 63 40.03 -55.64 -37.39
N THR A 64 39.25 -55.62 -36.31
CA THR A 64 38.68 -54.40 -35.71
C THR A 64 39.75 -53.45 -35.16
N PRO A 65 39.77 -52.15 -35.51
CA PRO A 65 40.85 -51.24 -35.12
C PRO A 65 41.24 -51.30 -33.63
N LEU A 66 42.53 -51.19 -33.33
CA LEU A 66 43.08 -51.25 -31.98
C LEU A 66 42.38 -50.21 -31.07
N PRO A 67 41.63 -50.66 -30.04
CA PRO A 67 40.83 -49.76 -29.23
C PRO A 67 41.70 -48.86 -28.35
N ARG A 68 41.25 -47.62 -28.11
CA ARG A 68 41.96 -46.66 -27.24
C ARG A 68 42.03 -47.10 -25.78
N SER A 69 40.95 -47.71 -25.29
CA SER A 69 40.82 -48.19 -23.92
C SER A 69 41.90 -49.19 -23.51
N ALA A 70 42.40 -50.01 -24.43
CA ALA A 70 43.41 -51.01 -24.13
C ALA A 70 44.78 -50.41 -23.73
N PHE A 71 45.02 -49.13 -24.06
CA PHE A 71 46.26 -48.43 -23.76
C PHE A 71 46.16 -47.51 -22.53
N LEU A 72 45.00 -47.45 -21.87
CA LEU A 72 44.76 -46.60 -20.70
C LEU A 72 44.99 -47.33 -19.37
N ASP A 73 45.34 -48.61 -19.40
CA ASP A 73 45.61 -49.40 -18.19
C ASP A 73 46.94 -48.97 -17.54
N PRO A 74 46.95 -48.55 -16.25
CA PRO A 74 48.17 -48.20 -15.53
C PRO A 74 49.21 -49.33 -15.44
N ALA A 75 48.79 -50.60 -15.61
CA ALA A 75 49.67 -51.77 -15.61
C ALA A 75 49.99 -52.29 -17.03
N PHE A 76 49.74 -51.47 -18.06
CA PHE A 76 49.94 -51.85 -19.45
C PHE A 76 51.35 -52.37 -19.72
N THR A 77 51.45 -53.62 -20.18
CA THR A 77 52.70 -54.23 -20.62
C THR A 77 52.58 -54.64 -22.09
N PRO A 78 53.43 -54.14 -22.99
CA PRO A 78 53.34 -54.43 -24.42
C PRO A 78 53.31 -55.94 -24.73
N GLU A 79 54.09 -56.73 -24.00
CA GLU A 79 54.20 -58.18 -24.18
C GLU A 79 52.90 -58.92 -23.85
N LYS A 80 52.20 -58.52 -22.77
CA LYS A 80 50.89 -59.08 -22.38
C LYS A 80 49.79 -58.65 -23.34
N TYR A 81 49.87 -57.43 -23.85
CA TYR A 81 48.93 -56.92 -24.83
C TYR A 81 49.10 -57.64 -26.18
N LEU A 82 50.31 -57.70 -26.73
CA LEU A 82 50.60 -58.39 -27.99
C LEU A 82 50.28 -59.89 -27.95
N SER A 83 50.47 -60.54 -26.79
CA SER A 83 50.07 -61.95 -26.63
C SER A 83 48.56 -62.15 -26.56
N SER A 84 47.80 -61.19 -26.02
CA SER A 84 46.32 -61.20 -26.06
C SER A 84 45.76 -60.99 -27.47
N LEU A 85 46.51 -60.33 -28.35
CA LEU A 85 46.15 -60.06 -29.76
C LEU A 85 46.40 -61.25 -30.69
N ARG A 86 47.02 -62.34 -30.21
CA ARG A 86 47.34 -63.54 -31.01
C ARG A 86 46.11 -64.23 -31.62
N ASN A 87 44.92 -63.96 -31.09
CA ASN A 87 43.64 -64.48 -31.58
C ASN A 87 43.07 -63.68 -32.78
N ARG A 88 43.73 -62.59 -33.17
CA ARG A 88 43.37 -61.74 -34.30
C ARG A 88 44.31 -62.12 -35.44
N HIS A 89 43.79 -62.81 -36.47
CA HIS A 89 44.55 -63.34 -37.60
C HIS A 89 45.09 -62.23 -38.54
N GLN A 90 45.90 -61.32 -38.01
CA GLN A 90 46.45 -60.16 -38.70
C GLN A 90 47.94 -60.39 -39.05
N THR A 91 48.42 -59.77 -40.13
CA THR A 91 49.85 -59.78 -40.45
C THR A 91 50.62 -58.84 -39.52
N LEU A 92 51.89 -59.17 -39.23
CA LEU A 92 52.76 -58.30 -38.42
C LEU A 92 53.03 -56.94 -39.06
N GLU A 93 52.99 -56.88 -40.39
CA GLU A 93 53.16 -55.63 -41.13
C GLU A 93 51.97 -54.70 -40.94
N ASP A 94 50.76 -55.26 -40.99
CA ASP A 94 49.50 -54.53 -40.77
C ASP A 94 49.35 -54.07 -39.32
N LEU A 95 49.72 -54.91 -38.34
CA LEU A 95 49.77 -54.50 -36.93
C LEU A 95 50.77 -53.35 -36.70
N ARG A 96 51.91 -53.37 -37.40
CA ARG A 96 52.92 -52.31 -37.30
C ARG A 96 52.42 -50.99 -37.90
N THR A 97 51.71 -51.04 -39.03
CA THR A 97 51.13 -49.84 -39.63
C THR A 97 50.03 -49.27 -38.75
N GLU A 98 49.13 -50.11 -38.24
CA GLU A 98 48.04 -49.73 -37.34
C GLU A 98 48.56 -49.08 -36.04
N LEU A 99 49.60 -49.66 -35.41
CA LEU A 99 50.24 -49.07 -34.23
C LEU A 99 50.91 -47.72 -34.54
N ARG A 100 51.55 -47.58 -35.72
CA ARG A 100 52.18 -46.31 -36.12
C ARG A 100 51.14 -45.22 -36.39
N ASP A 101 50.04 -45.57 -37.03
CA ASP A 101 48.95 -44.64 -37.30
C ASP A 101 48.29 -44.18 -36.01
N ARG A 102 48.12 -45.10 -35.04
CA ARG A 102 47.59 -44.75 -33.74
C ARG A 102 48.49 -43.82 -32.92
N VAL A 103 49.81 -44.00 -33.00
CA VAL A 103 50.77 -43.07 -32.36
C VAL A 103 50.68 -41.68 -32.99
N ARG A 104 50.49 -41.58 -34.32
CA ARG A 104 50.29 -40.30 -35.00
C ARG A 104 48.97 -39.65 -34.59
N GLU A 105 47.90 -40.42 -34.47
CA GLU A 105 46.59 -39.95 -34.02
C GLU A 105 46.65 -39.45 -32.56
N LEU A 106 47.26 -40.22 -31.65
CA LEU A 106 47.50 -39.80 -30.27
C LEU A 106 48.34 -38.52 -30.18
N GLY A 107 49.33 -38.37 -31.05
CA GLY A 107 50.14 -37.14 -31.14
C GLY A 107 49.30 -35.93 -31.55
N LYS A 108 48.36 -36.09 -32.48
CA LYS A 108 47.40 -35.05 -32.87
C LYS A 108 46.42 -34.75 -31.73
N GLU A 109 45.80 -35.78 -31.15
CA GLU A 109 44.88 -35.63 -30.02
C GLU A 109 45.53 -34.92 -28.82
N LEU A 110 46.81 -35.22 -28.53
CA LEU A 110 47.55 -34.54 -27.46
C LEU A 110 47.71 -33.06 -27.77
N VAL A 111 48.15 -32.73 -28.99
CA VAL A 111 48.32 -31.33 -29.41
C VAL A 111 46.98 -30.61 -29.41
N ASP A 112 45.91 -31.25 -29.87
CA ASP A 112 44.57 -30.68 -29.91
C ASP A 112 43.99 -30.48 -28.51
N LEU A 113 44.18 -31.44 -27.60
CA LEU A 113 43.76 -31.31 -26.20
C LEU A 113 44.56 -30.21 -25.49
N VAL A 114 45.87 -30.19 -25.67
CA VAL A 114 46.75 -29.19 -25.05
C VAL A 114 46.41 -27.80 -25.57
N ASN A 115 46.22 -27.64 -26.88
CA ASN A 115 45.81 -26.36 -27.45
C ASN A 115 44.42 -25.95 -26.97
N GLY A 116 43.47 -26.89 -26.87
CA GLY A 116 42.14 -26.62 -26.31
C GLY A 116 42.21 -26.15 -24.85
N GLU A 117 42.97 -26.86 -24.01
CA GLU A 117 43.17 -26.48 -22.61
C GLU A 117 43.91 -25.15 -22.46
N TYR A 118 44.87 -24.83 -23.34
CA TYR A 118 45.53 -23.52 -23.35
C TYR A 118 44.56 -22.39 -23.71
N GLU A 119 43.75 -22.56 -24.76
CA GLU A 119 42.74 -21.56 -25.13
C GLU A 119 41.71 -21.36 -24.01
N ASP A 120 41.29 -22.44 -23.34
CA ASP A 120 40.37 -22.37 -22.20
C ASP A 120 40.99 -21.65 -21.00
N LEU A 121 42.23 -21.99 -20.63
CA LEU A 121 42.97 -21.32 -19.55
C LEU A 121 43.22 -19.85 -19.84
N MET A 122 43.55 -19.51 -21.09
CA MET A 122 43.70 -18.11 -21.51
C MET A 122 42.36 -17.38 -21.50
N GLY A 123 41.28 -18.02 -21.95
CA GLY A 123 39.92 -17.48 -21.89
C GLY A 123 39.48 -17.16 -20.46
N VAL A 124 39.71 -18.09 -19.52
CA VAL A 124 39.43 -17.87 -18.09
C VAL A 124 40.33 -16.78 -17.51
N GLY A 125 41.63 -16.76 -17.87
CA GLY A 125 42.55 -15.71 -17.46
C GLY A 125 42.11 -14.32 -17.93
N MET A 126 41.66 -14.19 -19.17
CA MET A 126 41.14 -12.93 -19.73
C MET A 126 39.84 -12.49 -19.04
N GLN A 127 38.92 -13.42 -18.78
CA GLN A 127 37.67 -13.12 -18.05
C GLN A 127 37.93 -12.72 -16.60
N LEU A 128 38.91 -13.33 -15.94
CA LEU A 128 39.28 -12.99 -14.56
C LEU A 128 39.95 -11.61 -14.49
N THR A 129 40.86 -11.33 -15.43
CA THR A 129 41.61 -10.05 -15.48
C THR A 129 40.70 -8.85 -15.74
N GLY A 130 39.58 -9.01 -16.47
CA GLY A 130 38.55 -7.97 -16.64
C GLY A 130 37.32 -8.10 -15.74
N GLY A 131 37.18 -9.22 -15.03
CA GLY A 131 36.05 -9.50 -14.15
C GLY A 131 36.12 -8.71 -12.85
N GLU A 132 37.33 -8.48 -12.33
CA GLU A 132 37.56 -7.68 -11.12
C GLU A 132 37.04 -6.25 -11.29
N GLU A 133 37.32 -5.59 -12.42
CA GLU A 133 36.82 -4.24 -12.73
C GLU A 133 35.29 -4.18 -12.75
N LYS A 134 34.63 -5.19 -13.34
CA LYS A 134 33.16 -5.27 -13.37
C LYS A 134 32.59 -5.44 -11.96
N VAL A 135 33.21 -6.27 -11.14
CA VAL A 135 32.79 -6.48 -9.74
C VAL A 135 33.01 -5.21 -8.92
N GLU A 136 34.12 -4.51 -9.12
CA GLU A 136 34.38 -3.23 -8.46
C GLU A 136 33.37 -2.16 -8.89
N GLY A 137 33.04 -2.08 -10.19
CA GLY A 137 31.99 -1.19 -10.70
C GLY A 137 30.62 -1.46 -10.07
N VAL A 138 30.22 -2.74 -9.95
CA VAL A 138 28.99 -3.12 -9.25
C VAL A 138 29.06 -2.75 -7.77
N ARG A 139 30.18 -3.00 -7.10
CA ARG A 139 30.38 -2.65 -5.69
C ARG A 139 30.24 -1.14 -5.47
N VAL A 140 30.86 -0.33 -6.32
CA VAL A 140 30.74 1.14 -6.25
C VAL A 140 29.30 1.58 -6.52
N GLY A 141 28.63 0.99 -7.51
CA GLY A 141 27.22 1.26 -7.80
C GLY A 141 26.29 0.95 -6.62
N VAL A 142 26.47 -0.21 -5.98
CA VAL A 142 25.70 -0.61 -4.79
C VAL A 142 25.97 0.32 -3.61
N LEU A 143 27.22 0.75 -3.41
CA LEU A 143 27.56 1.73 -2.37
C LEU A 143 26.94 3.10 -2.65
N GLY A 144 26.90 3.53 -3.92
CA GLY A 144 26.20 4.75 -4.34
C GLY A 144 24.71 4.69 -4.03
N PHE A 145 24.06 3.61 -4.46
CA PHE A 145 22.64 3.38 -4.19
C PHE A 145 22.33 3.33 -2.68
N GLY A 146 23.19 2.70 -1.89
CA GLY A 146 23.04 2.66 -0.42
C GLY A 146 23.02 4.07 0.19
N ARG A 147 23.91 4.95 -0.27
CA ARG A 147 23.95 6.36 0.18
C ARG A 147 22.71 7.14 -0.25
N GLU A 148 22.25 6.93 -1.48
CA GLU A 148 21.03 7.58 -1.99
C GLU A 148 19.79 7.16 -1.18
N VAL A 149 19.65 5.86 -0.87
CA VAL A 149 18.56 5.33 -0.05
C VAL A 149 18.62 5.89 1.37
N GLU A 150 19.81 6.00 1.96
CA GLU A 150 19.98 6.61 3.28
C GLU A 150 19.59 8.09 3.28
N GLY A 151 20.00 8.84 2.24
CA GLY A 151 19.58 10.22 2.03
C GLY A 151 18.06 10.36 1.90
N LEU A 152 17.43 9.51 1.08
CA LEU A 152 15.97 9.49 0.93
C LEU A 152 15.28 9.17 2.27
N ARG A 153 15.80 8.20 3.02
CA ARG A 153 15.27 7.84 4.35
C ARG A 153 15.33 9.03 5.31
N ALA A 154 16.41 9.80 5.30
CA ALA A 154 16.54 11.00 6.12
C ALA A 154 15.50 12.06 5.74
N VAL A 155 15.29 12.32 4.44
CA VAL A 155 14.27 13.26 3.95
C VAL A 155 12.86 12.81 4.34
N VAL A 156 12.55 11.52 4.16
CA VAL A 156 11.24 10.96 4.54
C VAL A 156 11.02 11.05 6.05
N LYS A 157 12.05 10.80 6.85
CA LYS A 157 11.97 10.96 8.31
C LYS A 157 11.68 12.41 8.70
N GLY A 158 12.38 13.38 8.11
CA GLY A 158 12.14 14.80 8.35
C GLY A 158 10.70 15.22 7.98
N ARG A 159 10.22 14.79 6.81
CA ARG A 159 8.83 15.03 6.38
C ARG A 159 7.81 14.39 7.32
N LYS A 160 8.07 13.18 7.82
CA LYS A 160 7.20 12.50 8.78
C LYS A 160 7.08 13.28 10.08
N GLU A 161 8.20 13.80 10.59
CA GLU A 161 8.23 14.62 11.82
C GLU A 161 7.48 15.94 11.62
N GLU A 162 7.69 16.62 10.49
CA GLU A 162 6.99 17.86 10.15
C GLU A 162 5.47 17.64 10.03
N VAL A 163 5.05 16.60 9.29
CA VAL A 163 3.63 16.24 9.16
C VAL A 163 3.05 15.86 10.51
N GLY A 164 3.79 15.12 11.35
CA GLY A 164 3.37 14.79 12.70
C GLY A 164 3.10 16.05 13.54
N ARG A 165 4.00 17.03 13.48
CA ARG A 165 3.84 18.32 14.16
C ARG A 165 2.60 19.07 13.65
N LEU A 166 2.46 19.20 12.33
CA LEU A 166 1.34 19.91 11.69
C LEU A 166 -0.01 19.25 11.99
N VAL A 167 -0.07 17.92 12.00
CA VAL A 167 -1.30 17.18 12.35
C VAL A 167 -1.65 17.38 13.82
N GLY A 168 -0.66 17.37 14.72
CA GLY A 168 -0.86 17.68 16.14
C GLY A 168 -1.41 19.08 16.34
N GLU A 169 -0.81 20.07 15.67
CA GLU A 169 -1.26 21.47 15.69
C GLU A 169 -2.69 21.60 15.15
N ARG A 170 -2.99 20.99 14.00
CA ARG A 170 -4.33 20.97 13.40
C ARG A 170 -5.36 20.35 14.34
N ARG A 171 -5.00 19.27 15.05
CA ARG A 171 -5.91 18.63 16.02
C ARG A 171 -6.20 19.55 17.20
N ARG A 172 -5.20 20.24 17.74
CA ARG A 172 -5.36 21.22 18.82
C ARG A 172 -6.29 22.36 18.40
N VAL A 173 -5.98 23.01 17.27
CA VAL A 173 -6.79 24.11 16.73
C VAL A 173 -8.22 23.66 16.45
N ARG A 174 -8.41 22.46 15.88
CA ARG A 174 -9.76 21.93 15.67
C ARG A 174 -10.52 21.71 16.99
N GLY A 175 -9.83 21.24 18.03
CA GLY A 175 -10.40 21.13 19.38
C GLY A 175 -10.86 22.47 19.92
N GLU A 176 -10.02 23.51 19.79
CA GLU A 176 -10.35 24.88 20.22
C GLU A 176 -11.50 25.48 19.41
N VAL A 177 -11.56 25.22 18.10
CA VAL A 177 -12.69 25.66 17.26
C VAL A 177 -13.99 24.96 17.67
N VAL A 178 -13.96 23.67 17.98
CA VAL A 178 -15.14 22.94 18.46
C VAL A 178 -15.59 23.48 19.82
N LEU A 179 -14.65 23.74 20.74
CA LEU A 179 -14.94 24.38 22.02
C LEU A 179 -15.55 25.77 21.81
N GLY A 180 -14.94 26.61 20.97
CA GLY A 180 -15.43 27.94 20.64
C GLY A 180 -16.84 27.93 20.04
N ARG A 181 -17.13 26.99 19.13
CA ARG A 181 -18.48 26.81 18.57
C ARG A 181 -19.51 26.44 19.63
N ARG A 182 -19.17 25.54 20.55
CA ARG A 182 -20.04 25.18 21.68
C ARG A 182 -20.28 26.36 22.61
N LEU A 183 -19.25 27.17 22.88
CA LEU A 183 -19.38 28.38 23.70
C LEU A 183 -20.28 29.43 23.06
N LEU A 184 -20.16 29.63 21.74
CA LEU A 184 -21.06 30.50 20.99
C LEU A 184 -22.50 29.97 21.02
N GLU A 185 -22.68 28.68 20.79
CA GLU A 185 -23.99 28.00 20.85
C GLU A 185 -24.66 28.13 22.24
N VAL A 186 -23.87 28.10 23.32
CA VAL A 186 -24.37 28.39 24.69
C VAL A 186 -24.81 29.86 24.79
N GLY A 187 -24.01 30.80 24.30
CA GLY A 187 -24.33 32.23 24.32
C GLY A 187 -25.62 32.56 23.55
N GLU A 188 -25.77 31.99 22.36
CA GLU A 188 -26.96 32.14 21.50
C GLU A 188 -28.21 31.54 22.16
N ARG A 189 -28.12 30.33 22.73
CA ARG A 189 -29.27 29.73 23.44
C ARG A 189 -29.68 30.52 24.68
N VAL A 190 -28.74 31.09 25.43
CA VAL A 190 -29.05 31.95 26.57
C VAL A 190 -29.77 33.21 26.10
N GLU A 191 -29.29 33.85 25.04
CA GLU A 191 -29.93 35.03 24.47
C GLU A 191 -31.33 34.74 23.89
N GLU A 192 -31.48 33.59 23.22
CA GLU A 192 -32.77 33.13 22.73
C GLU A 192 -33.78 32.92 23.87
N LEU A 193 -33.36 32.28 24.96
CA LEU A 193 -34.20 32.08 26.14
C LEU A 193 -34.54 33.41 26.81
N GLU A 194 -33.59 34.33 26.96
CA GLU A 194 -33.84 35.67 27.51
C GLU A 194 -34.84 36.46 26.66
N ARG A 195 -34.77 36.36 25.33
CA ARG A 195 -35.71 37.01 24.41
C ARG A 195 -37.10 36.36 24.51
N ARG A 196 -37.19 35.03 24.52
CA ARG A 196 -38.45 34.30 24.64
C ARG A 196 -39.15 34.52 26.00
N LEU A 197 -38.37 34.73 27.06
CA LEU A 197 -38.86 35.03 28.41
C LEU A 197 -39.03 36.54 28.67
N GLY A 198 -38.77 37.39 27.67
CA GLY A 198 -38.91 38.85 27.81
C GLY A 198 -37.96 39.51 28.82
N LEU A 199 -36.87 38.84 29.20
CA LEU A 199 -35.90 39.33 30.19
C LEU A 199 -34.98 40.42 29.64
N LYS A 200 -34.86 40.52 28.31
CA LYS A 200 -34.12 41.57 27.64
C LYS A 200 -35.03 42.78 27.42
N ALA A 201 -35.33 43.51 28.49
CA ALA A 201 -36.00 44.81 28.43
C ALA A 201 -35.00 45.86 27.93
N GLY A 202 -34.99 46.16 26.62
CA GLY A 202 -34.22 47.30 26.08
C GLY A 202 -33.37 47.03 24.85
N GLY A 203 -33.84 46.21 23.91
CA GLY A 203 -33.29 46.17 22.56
C GLY A 203 -34.45 46.16 21.57
N GLU A 204 -34.69 47.32 20.95
CA GLU A 204 -35.57 47.47 19.79
C GLU A 204 -35.20 46.41 18.74
N GLY A 205 -36.06 45.40 18.62
CA GLY A 205 -35.98 44.35 17.64
C GLY A 205 -37.40 44.06 17.24
N GLU A 206 -37.81 44.69 16.15
CA GLU A 206 -39.06 44.48 15.42
C GLU A 206 -39.41 42.99 15.45
N GLY A 207 -40.42 42.65 16.27
CA GLY A 207 -40.99 41.33 16.29
C GLY A 207 -41.67 41.12 14.96
N GLN A 208 -41.05 40.28 14.14
CA GLN A 208 -41.72 39.58 13.06
C GLN A 208 -43.03 39.02 13.61
N GLU A 209 -44.13 39.58 13.12
CA GLU A 209 -45.45 38.96 13.15
C GLU A 209 -45.32 37.65 12.37
N GLU A 210 -45.09 36.55 13.07
CA GLU A 210 -45.41 35.23 12.55
C GLU A 210 -46.93 35.08 12.70
N ASP A 211 -47.63 35.42 11.62
CA ASP A 211 -49.00 34.99 11.35
C ASP A 211 -49.04 33.46 11.43
N GLU A 212 -49.52 32.94 12.56
CA GLU A 212 -50.08 31.60 12.65
C GLU A 212 -51.60 31.77 12.89
N GLU A 213 -52.35 31.83 11.79
CA GLU A 213 -53.77 31.47 11.80
C GLU A 213 -53.84 29.96 12.09
N ASP A 214 -54.02 29.59 13.37
CA ASP A 214 -54.59 28.29 13.74
C ASP A 214 -55.44 28.46 15.01
N GLU A 215 -56.73 28.19 14.84
CA GLU A 215 -57.77 28.19 15.87
C GLU A 215 -57.50 27.10 16.91
N ASP A 216 -57.05 27.45 18.12
CA ASP A 216 -57.30 26.72 19.40
C ASP A 216 -56.75 27.53 20.61
N GLU A 217 -57.58 28.41 21.17
CA GLU A 217 -57.23 29.51 22.09
C GLU A 217 -56.76 29.15 23.53
N GLU A 218 -56.48 27.88 23.87
CA GLU A 218 -56.05 27.51 25.24
C GLU A 218 -54.78 26.63 25.33
N GLU A 219 -54.31 26.03 24.22
CA GLU A 219 -53.12 25.14 24.23
C GLU A 219 -51.78 25.86 23.94
N ASP A 220 -51.87 27.09 23.48
CA ASP A 220 -50.77 27.79 22.82
C ASP A 220 -49.69 28.30 23.81
N GLY A 221 -50.11 28.77 24.99
CA GLY A 221 -49.21 29.18 26.08
C GLY A 221 -48.45 28.02 26.73
N LEU A 222 -49.11 26.86 26.88
CA LEU A 222 -48.50 25.64 27.41
C LEU A 222 -47.49 25.04 26.43
N GLY A 223 -47.75 25.11 25.12
CA GLY A 223 -46.82 24.75 24.07
C GLY A 223 -45.54 25.58 24.12
N LYS A 224 -45.68 26.91 24.18
CA LYS A 224 -44.57 27.87 24.31
C LYS A 224 -43.73 27.62 25.57
N LEU A 225 -44.39 27.42 26.71
CA LEU A 225 -43.72 27.09 27.98
C LEU A 225 -42.96 25.75 27.92
N LYS A 226 -43.55 24.72 27.33
CA LYS A 226 -42.90 23.42 27.11
C LYS A 226 -41.68 23.55 26.19
N GLY A 227 -41.76 24.38 25.16
CA GLY A 227 -40.64 24.72 24.28
C GLY A 227 -39.49 25.36 25.05
N ASN A 228 -39.78 26.37 25.88
CA ASN A 228 -38.78 27.07 26.70
C ASN A 228 -38.11 26.13 27.71
N VAL A 229 -38.87 25.25 28.36
CA VAL A 229 -38.34 24.23 29.29
C VAL A 229 -37.37 23.27 28.57
N ARG A 230 -37.72 22.82 27.37
CA ARG A 230 -36.86 21.94 26.56
C ARG A 230 -35.56 22.65 26.14
N LEU A 231 -35.64 23.91 25.72
CA LEU A 231 -34.47 24.71 25.35
C LEU A 231 -33.56 24.94 26.56
N TYR A 232 -34.12 25.20 27.74
CA TYR A 232 -33.35 25.30 28.98
C TYR A 232 -32.65 23.99 29.33
N ALA A 233 -33.33 22.84 29.22
CA ALA A 233 -32.70 21.54 29.45
C ALA A 233 -31.55 21.26 28.45
N GLN A 234 -31.72 21.61 27.18
CA GLN A 234 -30.66 21.50 26.17
C GLN A 234 -29.46 22.40 26.51
N LEU A 235 -29.72 23.63 26.96
CA LEU A 235 -28.68 24.55 27.41
C LEU A 235 -27.87 23.96 28.57
N MET A 236 -28.53 23.34 29.55
CA MET A 236 -27.85 22.71 30.69
C MET A 236 -26.98 21.52 30.25
N ASP A 237 -27.46 20.66 29.34
CA ASP A 237 -26.65 19.57 28.75
C ASP A 237 -25.44 20.10 27.96
N LEU A 238 -25.60 21.21 27.23
CA LEU A 238 -24.48 21.86 26.54
C LEU A 238 -23.43 22.41 27.50
N MET A 239 -23.87 23.06 28.58
CA MET A 239 -22.98 23.57 29.63
C MET A 239 -22.22 22.42 30.30
N GLU A 240 -22.89 21.30 30.61
CA GLU A 240 -22.26 20.10 31.17
C GLU A 240 -21.19 19.51 30.23
N ARG A 241 -21.48 19.45 28.92
CA ARG A 241 -20.55 18.95 27.90
C ARG A 241 -19.34 19.85 27.66
N VAL A 242 -19.43 21.13 27.97
CA VAL A 242 -18.31 22.08 27.88
C VAL A 242 -17.42 21.99 29.13
N GLY A 243 -18.00 21.71 30.30
CA GLY A 243 -17.29 21.63 31.57
C GLY A 243 -16.98 23.00 32.16
N HIS A 244 -15.88 23.14 32.91
CA HIS A 244 -15.51 24.43 33.52
C HIS A 244 -14.85 25.36 32.47
N HIS A 245 -15.41 26.56 32.27
CA HIS A 245 -14.83 27.58 31.42
C HIS A 245 -15.19 28.99 31.94
N PRO A 246 -14.26 29.97 31.96
CA PRO A 246 -14.51 31.32 32.50
C PRO A 246 -15.71 32.05 31.88
N PHE A 247 -15.99 31.77 30.60
CA PHE A 247 -17.19 32.27 29.93
C PHE A 247 -18.48 31.77 30.58
N LEU A 248 -18.55 30.51 31.00
CA LEU A 248 -19.74 29.96 31.65
C LEU A 248 -19.97 30.60 33.02
N ASP A 249 -18.89 30.91 33.74
CA ASP A 249 -18.96 31.66 35.00
C ASP A 249 -19.54 33.06 34.78
N ALA A 250 -19.14 33.73 33.70
CA ALA A 250 -19.72 35.02 33.30
C ALA A 250 -21.20 34.90 32.88
N GLN A 251 -21.61 33.77 32.29
CA GLN A 251 -23.00 33.51 31.92
C GLN A 251 -23.87 33.04 33.11
N ALA A 252 -23.29 32.65 34.23
CA ALA A 252 -24.03 32.07 35.36
C ALA A 252 -25.14 32.99 35.90
N ALA A 253 -24.90 34.31 35.93
CA ALA A 253 -25.91 35.28 36.34
C ALA A 253 -27.11 35.34 35.36
N ARG A 254 -26.83 35.27 34.06
CA ARG A 254 -27.85 35.27 33.00
C ARG A 254 -28.68 33.99 33.00
N VAL A 255 -28.01 32.83 33.10
CA VAL A 255 -28.66 31.52 33.22
C VAL A 255 -29.54 31.46 34.47
N LYS A 256 -29.10 32.04 35.59
CA LYS A 256 -29.92 32.16 36.80
C LYS A 256 -31.17 33.01 36.56
N SER A 257 -31.05 34.16 35.89
CA SER A 257 -32.19 35.02 35.53
C SER A 257 -33.22 34.27 34.67
N VAL A 258 -32.74 33.57 33.63
CA VAL A 258 -33.57 32.70 32.77
C VAL A 258 -34.30 31.64 33.57
N ARG A 259 -33.60 30.96 34.48
CA ARG A 259 -34.19 29.94 35.36
C ARG A 259 -35.27 30.52 36.26
N ASP A 260 -34.97 31.64 36.93
CA ASP A 260 -35.88 32.26 37.90
C ASP A 260 -37.17 32.76 37.18
N ALA A 261 -37.06 33.27 35.95
CA ALA A 261 -38.20 33.64 35.11
C ALA A 261 -39.02 32.42 34.64
N LEU A 262 -38.35 31.35 34.22
CA LEU A 262 -39.02 30.12 33.81
C LEU A 262 -39.81 29.47 34.97
N LEU A 263 -39.27 29.55 36.20
CA LEU A 263 -39.98 29.10 37.41
C LEU A 263 -41.18 29.99 37.74
N LEU A 264 -41.11 31.30 37.45
CA LEU A 264 -42.22 32.22 37.60
C LEU A 264 -43.37 31.87 36.65
N ASP A 265 -43.05 31.63 35.37
CA ASP A 265 -44.02 31.26 34.33
C ASP A 265 -44.64 29.88 34.60
N LEU A 266 -43.81 28.89 34.96
CA LEU A 266 -44.29 27.57 35.41
C LEU A 266 -45.19 27.68 36.64
N GLY A 267 -44.87 28.59 37.57
CA GLY A 267 -45.67 28.84 38.77
C GLY A 267 -47.01 29.50 38.45
N ALA A 268 -47.04 30.39 37.45
CA ALA A 268 -48.27 31.01 36.94
C ALA A 268 -49.15 29.97 36.23
N ALA A 269 -48.57 29.15 35.36
CA ALA A 269 -49.25 28.06 34.67
C ALA A 269 -49.81 27.02 35.64
N LEU A 270 -49.08 26.66 36.71
CA LEU A 270 -49.55 25.73 37.73
C LEU A 270 -50.75 26.29 38.52
N ARG A 271 -50.74 27.60 38.82
CA ARG A 271 -51.85 28.28 39.50
C ARG A 271 -53.09 28.39 38.61
N LEU A 272 -52.92 28.59 37.31
CA LEU A 272 -54.01 28.59 36.33
C LEU A 272 -54.62 27.19 36.19
N ALA A 273 -53.80 26.18 35.93
CA ALA A 273 -54.23 24.79 35.80
C ALA A 273 -54.92 24.23 37.06
N ARG A 274 -54.65 24.80 38.25
CA ARG A 274 -55.33 24.44 39.51
C ARG A 274 -56.73 25.07 39.62
N ARG A 275 -56.95 26.24 39.03
CA ARG A 275 -58.26 26.91 39.05
C ARG A 275 -59.26 26.24 38.10
N ASP A 276 -58.76 25.60 37.05
CA ASP A 276 -59.60 24.87 36.09
C ASP A 276 -60.00 23.48 36.62
N ALA A 277 -61.31 23.28 36.78
CA ALA A 277 -61.88 22.06 37.36
C ALA A 277 -61.60 20.78 36.53
N ASN A 278 -61.30 20.91 35.23
CA ASN A 278 -60.97 19.81 34.32
C ASN A 278 -59.46 19.73 33.98
N GLY A 279 -58.63 20.56 34.63
CA GLY A 279 -57.22 20.75 34.32
C GLY A 279 -56.25 19.71 34.87
N GLN A 280 -56.71 18.56 35.38
CA GLN A 280 -55.82 17.57 36.04
C GLN A 280 -54.66 17.11 35.13
N ASN A 281 -54.94 16.92 33.85
CA ASN A 281 -53.93 16.54 32.86
C ASN A 281 -52.92 17.67 32.61
N THR A 282 -53.37 18.93 32.59
CA THR A 282 -52.46 20.08 32.42
C THR A 282 -51.63 20.31 33.68
N THR A 283 -52.18 20.08 34.88
CA THR A 283 -51.42 20.12 36.13
C THR A 283 -50.30 19.08 36.14
N LEU A 284 -50.59 17.84 35.73
CA LEU A 284 -49.58 16.77 35.62
C LEU A 284 -48.51 17.11 34.56
N LYS A 285 -48.89 17.68 33.42
CA LYS A 285 -47.95 18.15 32.39
C LYS A 285 -47.00 19.22 32.96
N VAL A 286 -47.51 20.23 33.67
CA VAL A 286 -46.70 21.31 34.28
C VAL A 286 -45.78 20.78 35.38
N ILE A 287 -46.24 19.83 36.20
CA ILE A 287 -45.37 19.16 37.19
C ILE A 287 -44.25 18.37 36.49
N GLY A 288 -44.54 17.73 35.36
CA GLY A 288 -43.54 17.10 34.51
C GLY A 288 -42.47 18.09 34.03
N MET A 289 -42.89 19.29 33.61
CA MET A 289 -41.96 20.36 33.22
C MET A 289 -41.07 20.82 34.38
N TYR A 290 -41.61 20.96 35.59
CA TYR A 290 -40.80 21.27 36.79
C TYR A 290 -39.74 20.21 37.09
N ARG A 291 -40.05 18.93 36.83
CA ARG A 291 -39.08 17.84 36.97
C ARG A 291 -37.97 17.96 35.92
N ASP A 292 -38.31 18.29 34.69
CA ASP A 292 -37.34 18.42 33.60
C ASP A 292 -36.39 19.63 33.81
N VAL A 293 -36.82 20.65 34.56
CA VAL A 293 -35.96 21.77 35.02
C VAL A 293 -35.11 21.40 36.25
N GLY A 294 -35.44 20.31 36.96
CA GLY A 294 -34.74 19.87 38.17
C GLY A 294 -35.24 20.50 39.48
N GLU A 295 -36.33 21.27 39.44
CA GLU A 295 -36.85 22.06 40.57
C GLU A 295 -38.23 21.55 41.04
N ALA A 296 -38.39 20.24 41.15
CA ALA A 296 -39.66 19.61 41.54
C ALA A 296 -40.13 20.01 42.96
N ALA A 297 -39.22 20.44 43.84
CA ALA A 297 -39.54 20.90 45.19
C ALA A 297 -40.35 22.21 45.20
N GLU A 298 -40.11 23.10 44.24
CA GLU A 298 -40.87 24.35 44.06
C GLU A 298 -42.32 24.06 43.70
N ALA A 299 -42.56 23.11 42.79
CA ALA A 299 -43.90 22.69 42.38
C ALA A 299 -44.73 22.18 43.57
N VAL A 300 -44.12 21.34 44.42
CA VAL A 300 -44.77 20.80 45.63
C VAL A 300 -45.10 21.92 46.63
N ARG A 301 -44.23 22.93 46.75
CA ARG A 301 -44.46 24.09 47.63
C ARG A 301 -45.67 24.90 47.15
N ILE A 302 -45.77 25.17 45.86
CA ILE A 302 -46.90 25.90 45.26
C ILE A 302 -48.20 25.10 45.38
N LEU A 303 -48.13 23.78 45.24
CA LEU A 303 -49.30 22.90 45.39
C LEU A 303 -49.80 22.84 46.85
N LYS A 304 -48.88 22.87 47.84
CA LYS A 304 -49.20 22.86 49.28
C LYS A 304 -49.54 24.25 49.84
N GLY A 305 -49.15 25.31 49.14
CA GLY A 305 -49.50 26.70 49.45
C GLY A 305 -51.00 26.91 49.25
N LYS A 306 -51.71 27.07 50.38
CA LYS A 306 -53.09 27.52 50.44
C LYS A 306 -53.21 28.96 49.94
#